data_AF-A0A536CVZ3-F1
#
_entry.id   AF-A0A536CVZ3-F1
#
_cell.length_a   1.000
_cell.length_b   1.000
_cell.length_c   1.000
_cell.angle_alpha   90.00
_cell.angle_beta   90.00
_cell.angle_gamma   90.00
#
_symmetry.space_group_name_H-M   'P 1'
#
loop_
_entity.id
_entity.type
_entity.pdbx_description
1 polymer ?
#
loop_
_entity_poly.entity_id
_entity_poly.type
_entity_poly.pdbx_seq_one_letter_code
_entity_poly.pdbx_strand_id
1 'polypeptide(L)'
;MAPSALLRPSRPLSWLQAPLPPNLEAVVQDKAAAAQLGKAFFWDMQVGSDGVTACATWHFQAGADGRLANTLSPGQPLVATTFQSGGPQATPTAADFPFHKLADPDVRGSTVLRDRRDVVGSQGVVAHSYQANAADDAVDQCGSVADPIFNVHGANVRQVTPRQAPSVINSIFYARTFWDGRADASQPHQTFLGLDPYQP
;
A
#
# COMPACT_ATOMS: atom_id res chain seq x y z
N MET A 1 14.58 33.12 30.73
CA MET A 1 14.07 33.06 29.34
C MET A 1 15.20 32.56 28.45
N ALA A 2 15.16 31.29 28.03
CA ALA A 2 16.07 30.79 27.01
C ALA A 2 15.66 31.39 25.65
N PRO A 3 16.60 31.85 24.80
CA PRO A 3 16.25 32.45 23.52
C PRO A 3 15.55 31.41 22.65
N SER A 4 14.46 31.83 22.01
CA SER A 4 13.76 31.05 20.98
C SER A 4 14.79 30.53 19.98
N ALA A 5 14.96 29.22 19.91
CA ALA A 5 15.64 28.58 18.81
C ALA A 5 14.86 28.95 17.55
N LEU A 6 15.36 29.93 16.81
CA LEU A 6 14.89 30.27 15.48
C LEU A 6 14.75 28.96 14.70
N LEU A 7 13.53 28.59 14.31
CA LEU A 7 13.33 27.53 13.34
C LEU A 7 14.20 27.90 12.14
N ARG A 8 15.28 27.14 11.92
CA ARG A 8 16.04 27.26 10.68
C ARG A 8 15.01 27.08 9.56
N PRO A 9 14.90 28.00 8.59
CA PRO A 9 13.95 27.83 7.51
C PRO A 9 14.23 26.47 6.88
N SER A 10 13.20 25.61 6.86
CA SER A 10 13.26 24.32 6.19
C SER A 10 13.66 24.59 4.74
N ARG A 11 14.77 24.00 4.29
CA ARG A 11 15.18 24.09 2.88
C ARG A 11 14.05 23.50 2.02
N PRO A 12 13.76 24.07 0.84
CA PRO A 12 12.74 23.50 -0.03
C PRO A 12 13.18 22.10 -0.48
N LEU A 13 12.21 21.23 -0.77
CA LEU A 13 12.49 19.83 -1.11
C LEU A 13 13.42 19.67 -2.33
N SER A 14 13.40 20.62 -3.25
CA SER A 14 14.30 20.66 -4.41
C SER A 14 15.79 20.71 -4.06
N TRP A 15 16.13 21.03 -2.81
CA TRP A 15 17.51 21.07 -2.32
C TRP A 15 17.95 19.76 -1.66
N LEU A 16 17.02 18.83 -1.43
CA LEU A 16 17.33 17.50 -0.93
C LEU A 16 17.66 16.61 -2.11
N GLN A 17 18.87 16.07 -2.13
CA GLN A 17 19.26 15.06 -3.10
C GLN A 17 18.46 13.78 -2.81
N ALA A 18 17.83 13.22 -3.84
CA ALA A 18 17.12 11.96 -3.72
C ALA A 18 18.10 10.86 -3.26
N PRO A 19 17.75 10.06 -2.23
CA PRO A 19 18.56 8.95 -1.79
C PRO A 19 18.48 7.81 -2.82
N LEU A 20 19.35 7.84 -3.82
CA LEU A 20 19.44 6.79 -4.84
C LEU A 20 20.31 5.63 -4.33
N PRO A 21 20.03 4.38 -4.76
CA PRO A 21 20.90 3.24 -4.48
C PRO A 21 22.33 3.49 -4.99
N PRO A 22 23.37 3.11 -4.23
CA PRO A 22 24.76 3.40 -4.59
C PRO A 22 25.21 2.68 -5.87
N ASN A 23 24.56 1.57 -6.23
CA ASN A 23 24.87 0.75 -7.42
C ASN A 23 23.89 0.97 -8.58
N LEU A 24 23.11 2.05 -8.58
CA LEU A 24 22.08 2.30 -9.61
C LEU A 24 22.65 2.25 -11.04
N GLU A 25 23.85 2.79 -11.27
CA GLU A 25 24.49 2.81 -12.59
C GLU A 25 24.92 1.42 -13.09
N ALA A 26 25.03 0.43 -12.20
CA ALA A 26 25.36 -0.94 -12.59
C ALA A 26 24.14 -1.67 -13.19
N VAL A 27 22.93 -1.19 -12.92
CA VAL A 27 21.66 -1.83 -13.31
C VAL A 27 20.81 -0.96 -14.24
N VAL A 28 21.00 0.36 -14.24
CA VAL A 28 20.26 1.30 -15.11
C VAL A 28 21.25 2.03 -16.02
N GLN A 29 21.29 1.61 -17.28
CA GLN A 29 22.13 2.24 -18.30
C GLN A 29 21.61 3.63 -18.73
N ASP A 30 20.30 3.77 -18.88
CA ASP A 30 19.65 5.03 -19.25
C ASP A 30 18.54 5.36 -18.24
N LYS A 31 18.82 6.33 -17.36
CA LYS A 31 17.88 6.79 -16.34
C LYS A 31 16.67 7.52 -16.91
N ALA A 32 16.83 8.21 -18.04
CA ALA A 32 15.73 8.92 -18.67
C ALA A 32 14.75 7.92 -19.28
N ALA A 33 15.26 6.91 -20.00
CA ALA A 33 14.45 5.82 -20.51
C ALA A 33 13.78 5.02 -19.39
N ALA A 34 14.49 4.68 -18.32
CA ALA A 34 13.91 3.99 -17.16
C ALA A 34 12.77 4.81 -16.51
N ALA A 35 12.94 6.13 -16.39
CA ALA A 35 11.90 7.01 -15.87
C ALA A 35 10.67 7.09 -16.81
N GLN A 36 10.87 7.07 -18.13
CA GLN A 36 9.77 7.02 -19.10
C GLN A 36 9.03 5.68 -19.03
N LEU A 37 9.74 4.56 -18.98
CA LEU A 37 9.16 3.23 -18.83
C LEU A 37 8.35 3.11 -17.54
N GLY A 38 8.90 3.58 -16.41
CA GLY A 38 8.19 3.57 -15.13
C GLY A 38 6.88 4.38 -15.16
N LYS A 39 6.86 5.52 -15.87
CA LYS A 39 5.63 6.31 -16.07
C LYS A 39 4.60 5.58 -16.92
N ALA A 40 5.02 4.83 -17.94
CA ALA A 40 4.12 4.02 -18.75
C ALA A 40 3.50 2.88 -17.91
N PHE A 41 4.34 2.09 -17.23
CA PHE A 41 3.88 0.97 -16.41
C PHE A 41 3.01 1.39 -15.22
N PHE A 42 3.18 2.61 -14.70
CA PHE A 42 2.35 3.11 -13.61
C PHE A 42 0.85 3.08 -13.92
N TRP A 43 0.49 3.24 -15.19
CA TRP A 43 -0.90 3.26 -15.66
C TRP A 43 -1.30 2.00 -16.45
N ASP A 44 -0.37 1.09 -16.70
CA ASP A 44 -0.60 -0.06 -17.56
C ASP A 44 -1.26 -1.20 -16.77
N MET A 45 -2.50 -1.53 -17.15
CA MET A 45 -3.26 -2.61 -16.50
C MET A 45 -2.75 -4.00 -16.86
N GLN A 46 -1.92 -4.14 -17.91
CA GLN A 46 -1.28 -5.42 -18.27
C GLN A 46 -0.18 -5.82 -17.27
N VAL A 47 0.24 -4.90 -16.40
CA VAL A 47 1.13 -5.23 -15.28
C VAL A 47 0.35 -5.89 -14.12
N GLY A 48 -0.97 -5.74 -14.10
CA GLY A 48 -1.86 -6.41 -13.15
C GLY A 48 -2.39 -7.73 -13.69
N SER A 49 -2.65 -8.68 -12.80
CA SER A 49 -3.13 -10.02 -13.17
C SER A 49 -4.54 -10.04 -13.76
N ASP A 50 -5.38 -9.06 -13.42
CA ASP A 50 -6.80 -9.03 -13.83
C ASP A 50 -7.07 -8.15 -15.07
N GLY A 51 -6.05 -7.52 -15.66
CA GLY A 51 -6.21 -6.58 -16.79
C GLY A 51 -7.00 -5.32 -16.46
N VAL A 52 -7.30 -5.07 -15.18
CA VAL A 52 -8.10 -3.94 -14.69
C VAL A 52 -7.32 -3.09 -13.68
N THR A 53 -6.34 -3.69 -13.02
CA THR A 53 -5.61 -3.09 -11.91
C THR A 53 -4.21 -2.65 -12.35
N ALA A 54 -3.85 -1.40 -12.04
CA ALA A 54 -2.50 -0.83 -12.22
C ALA A 54 -2.08 -0.09 -10.95
N CYS A 55 -0.83 0.39 -10.88
CA CYS A 55 -0.38 1.22 -9.75
C CYS A 55 -1.29 2.45 -9.57
N ALA A 56 -1.67 3.07 -10.68
CA ALA A 56 -2.55 4.23 -10.69
C ALA A 56 -3.96 3.96 -10.15
N THR A 57 -4.46 2.72 -10.17
CA THR A 57 -5.80 2.37 -9.66
C THR A 57 -5.99 2.81 -8.20
N TRP A 58 -4.93 2.73 -7.41
CA TRP A 58 -4.91 3.19 -6.02
C TRP A 58 -4.25 4.54 -5.85
N HIS A 59 -3.26 4.88 -6.67
CA HIS A 59 -2.46 6.09 -6.49
C HIS A 59 -2.95 7.29 -7.33
N PHE A 60 -4.20 7.29 -7.80
CA PHE A 60 -4.73 8.34 -8.69
C PHE A 60 -4.99 9.69 -7.99
N GLN A 61 -5.39 9.70 -6.71
CA GLN A 61 -5.79 10.93 -6.02
C GLN A 61 -4.68 11.41 -5.09
N ALA A 62 -3.94 12.44 -5.49
CA ALA A 62 -2.76 12.92 -4.77
C ALA A 62 -1.76 11.79 -4.44
N GLY A 63 -1.69 10.77 -5.30
CA GLY A 63 -0.84 9.62 -5.11
C GLY A 63 -1.38 8.56 -4.14
N ALA A 64 -2.61 8.66 -3.62
CA ALA A 64 -3.16 7.75 -2.60
C ALA A 64 -4.60 7.30 -2.91
N ASP A 65 -5.05 6.24 -2.23
CA ASP A 65 -6.36 5.63 -2.50
C ASP A 65 -7.50 6.34 -1.75
N GLY A 66 -8.22 7.20 -2.45
CA GLY A 66 -9.35 7.95 -1.90
C GLY A 66 -10.70 7.21 -1.93
N ARG A 67 -10.74 5.93 -2.35
CA ARG A 67 -12.00 5.19 -2.50
C ARG A 67 -12.53 4.72 -1.14
N LEU A 68 -13.85 4.45 -1.08
CA LEU A 68 -14.54 3.98 0.12
C LEU A 68 -15.19 2.60 -0.03
N ALA A 69 -15.47 2.18 -1.27
CA ALA A 69 -16.00 0.85 -1.55
C ALA A 69 -14.87 -0.17 -1.53
N ASN A 70 -15.13 -1.38 -1.00
CA ASN A 70 -14.16 -2.46 -0.97
C ASN A 70 -12.83 -2.06 -0.30
N THR A 71 -12.89 -1.26 0.77
CA THR A 71 -11.70 -0.81 1.49
C THR A 71 -11.60 -1.36 2.91
N LEU A 72 -12.53 -2.17 3.37
CA LEU A 72 -12.44 -2.79 4.68
C LEU A 72 -11.68 -4.12 4.58
N SER A 73 -10.75 -4.35 5.49
CA SER A 73 -10.03 -5.62 5.67
C SER A 73 -10.15 -6.04 7.14
N PRO A 74 -10.33 -7.33 7.47
CA PRO A 74 -10.46 -7.79 8.86
C PRO A 74 -9.13 -7.72 9.64
N GLY A 75 -8.08 -7.18 9.04
CA GLY A 75 -6.74 -7.05 9.60
C GLY A 75 -5.74 -7.92 8.85
N GLN A 76 -4.61 -8.23 9.49
CA GLN A 76 -3.58 -9.10 8.92
C GLN A 76 -4.17 -10.53 8.72
N PRO A 77 -4.20 -11.07 7.47
CA PRO A 77 -4.90 -12.32 7.16
C PRO A 77 -4.44 -13.55 7.94
N LEU A 78 -3.19 -13.54 8.42
CA LEU A 78 -2.60 -14.62 9.23
C LEU A 78 -3.16 -14.68 10.67
N VAL A 79 -3.84 -13.64 11.12
CA VAL A 79 -4.29 -13.50 12.52
C VAL A 79 -5.78 -13.15 12.66
N ALA A 80 -6.43 -12.67 11.59
CA ALA A 80 -7.84 -12.30 11.62
C ALA A 80 -8.52 -12.52 10.26
N THR A 81 -9.62 -13.25 10.28
CA THR A 81 -10.43 -13.60 9.08
C THR A 81 -11.86 -13.08 9.17
N THR A 82 -12.24 -12.43 10.28
CA THR A 82 -13.60 -11.97 10.56
C THR A 82 -13.65 -10.46 10.67
N PHE A 83 -14.57 -9.84 9.93
CA PHE A 83 -14.83 -8.40 9.96
C PHE A 83 -15.56 -8.02 11.25
N GLN A 84 -15.20 -6.89 11.86
CA GLN A 84 -15.86 -6.35 13.07
C GLN A 84 -16.54 -5.00 12.80
N SER A 85 -16.32 -4.42 11.61
CA SER A 85 -16.90 -3.14 11.16
C SER A 85 -17.83 -3.31 9.95
N GLY A 86 -18.47 -4.48 9.82
CA GLY A 86 -19.34 -4.83 8.71
C GLY A 86 -18.94 -6.17 8.10
N GLY A 87 -18.80 -6.20 6.78
CA GLY A 87 -18.35 -7.36 6.02
C GLY A 87 -17.63 -6.95 4.74
N PRO A 88 -17.32 -7.90 3.85
CA PRO A 88 -16.80 -7.59 2.53
C PRO A 88 -17.72 -6.60 1.80
N GLN A 89 -17.12 -5.63 1.09
CA GLN A 89 -17.81 -4.51 0.42
C GLN A 89 -18.53 -3.49 1.32
N ALA A 90 -18.50 -3.64 2.66
CA ALA A 90 -19.05 -2.62 3.55
C ALA A 90 -18.33 -1.28 3.35
N THR A 91 -19.11 -0.20 3.31
CA THR A 91 -18.58 1.17 3.19
C THR A 91 -18.41 1.74 4.60
N PRO A 92 -17.19 2.07 5.05
CA PRO A 92 -16.97 2.62 6.38
C PRO A 92 -17.58 4.02 6.50
N THR A 93 -18.11 4.34 7.67
CA THR A 93 -18.67 5.65 8.00
C THR A 93 -17.80 6.39 9.01
N ALA A 94 -18.03 7.68 9.22
CA ALA A 94 -17.32 8.44 10.26
C ALA A 94 -17.51 7.83 11.67
N ALA A 95 -18.65 7.18 11.95
CA ALA A 95 -18.92 6.52 13.22
C ALA A 95 -18.05 5.27 13.45
N ASP A 96 -17.48 4.71 12.38
CA ASP A 96 -16.58 3.57 12.47
C ASP A 96 -15.19 3.95 12.96
N PHE A 97 -14.82 5.24 12.98
CA PHE A 97 -13.49 5.69 13.39
C PHE A 97 -13.45 6.33 14.79
N PRO A 98 -12.30 6.24 15.47
CA PRO A 98 -11.14 5.40 15.16
C PRO A 98 -11.42 3.93 15.54
N PHE A 99 -10.91 2.96 14.77
CA PHE A 99 -11.10 1.53 15.08
C PHE A 99 -10.56 1.15 16.46
N HIS A 100 -9.48 1.81 16.88
CA HIS A 100 -9.00 1.82 18.26
C HIS A 100 -9.36 3.16 18.92
N LYS A 101 -10.36 3.16 19.81
CA LYS A 101 -10.89 4.37 20.46
C LYS A 101 -10.57 4.35 21.95
N LEU A 102 -9.83 5.35 22.40
CA LEU A 102 -9.54 5.61 23.81
C LEU A 102 -10.54 6.61 24.40
N ALA A 103 -10.72 6.60 25.72
CA ALA A 103 -11.53 7.57 26.44
C ALA A 103 -10.91 8.98 26.38
N ASP A 104 -9.58 9.02 26.45
CA ASP A 104 -8.76 10.19 26.18
C ASP A 104 -7.76 9.82 25.06
N PRO A 105 -7.91 10.38 23.84
CA PRO A 105 -7.06 10.03 22.70
C PRO A 105 -5.61 10.52 22.83
N ASP A 106 -5.35 11.49 23.70
CA ASP A 106 -4.01 12.07 23.88
C ASP A 106 -3.16 11.28 24.90
N VAL A 107 -3.80 10.40 25.68
CA VAL A 107 -3.15 9.55 26.68
C VAL A 107 -3.15 8.10 26.22
N ARG A 108 -1.99 7.61 25.76
CA ARG A 108 -1.80 6.21 25.28
C ARG A 108 -2.30 5.15 26.27
N GLY A 109 -2.23 5.40 27.57
CA GLY A 109 -2.67 4.49 28.63
C GLY A 109 -4.15 4.65 29.04
N SER A 110 -4.90 5.50 28.37
CA SER A 110 -6.31 5.74 28.67
C SER A 110 -7.17 4.49 28.44
N THR A 111 -8.34 4.44 29.08
CA THR A 111 -9.28 3.33 28.93
C THR A 111 -9.68 3.15 27.47
N VAL A 112 -9.58 1.91 26.97
CA VAL A 112 -10.06 1.55 25.64
C VAL A 112 -11.59 1.47 25.67
N LEU A 113 -12.25 2.35 24.91
CA LEU A 113 -13.71 2.37 24.75
C LEU A 113 -14.19 1.42 23.64
N ARG A 114 -13.36 1.23 22.60
CA ARG A 114 -13.63 0.31 21.49
C ARG A 114 -12.33 -0.11 20.85
N ASP A 115 -12.25 -1.39 20.50
CA ASP A 115 -11.12 -1.93 19.74
C ASP A 115 -11.66 -2.86 18.65
N ARG A 116 -11.46 -2.47 17.40
CA ARG A 116 -11.74 -3.28 16.22
C ARG A 116 -10.44 -3.47 15.45
N ARG A 117 -10.20 -4.70 15.01
CA ARG A 117 -9.02 -5.12 14.24
C ARG A 117 -9.15 -4.80 12.76
N ASP A 118 -10.34 -4.42 12.30
CA ASP A 118 -10.50 -4.00 10.93
C ASP A 118 -9.55 -2.84 10.61
N VAL A 119 -9.11 -2.80 9.36
CA VAL A 119 -8.27 -1.74 8.83
C VAL A 119 -8.87 -1.23 7.54
N VAL A 120 -8.67 0.06 7.27
CA VAL A 120 -8.93 0.60 5.93
C VAL A 120 -7.73 0.33 5.04
N GLY A 121 -7.98 -0.46 4.01
CA GLY A 121 -7.06 -0.90 3.01
C GLY A 121 -7.37 -0.35 1.62
N SER A 122 -6.54 -0.75 0.68
CA SER A 122 -6.78 -0.57 -0.74
C SER A 122 -7.36 -1.84 -1.34
N GLN A 123 -8.23 -1.69 -2.34
CA GLN A 123 -8.79 -2.83 -3.05
C GLN A 123 -7.66 -3.71 -3.61
N GLY A 124 -7.92 -4.99 -3.82
CA GLY A 124 -7.05 -5.91 -4.54
C GLY A 124 -7.80 -6.52 -5.72
N VAL A 125 -7.25 -7.63 -6.22
CA VAL A 125 -7.93 -8.47 -7.20
C VAL A 125 -8.90 -9.43 -6.51
N VAL A 126 -9.78 -10.04 -7.28
CA VAL A 126 -10.61 -11.15 -6.80
C VAL A 126 -9.72 -12.39 -6.66
N ALA A 127 -9.97 -13.23 -5.65
CA ALA A 127 -9.15 -14.42 -5.45
C ALA A 127 -9.27 -15.39 -6.63
N HIS A 128 -8.12 -15.71 -7.22
CA HIS A 128 -7.98 -16.68 -8.30
C HIS A 128 -6.65 -17.43 -8.14
N SER A 129 -6.55 -18.62 -8.74
CA SER A 129 -5.29 -19.37 -8.82
C SER A 129 -4.65 -19.14 -10.20
N TYR A 130 -3.44 -18.60 -10.26
CA TYR A 130 -2.68 -18.51 -11.50
C TYR A 130 -2.53 -19.89 -12.17
N GLN A 131 -2.69 -19.95 -13.49
CA GLN A 131 -2.49 -21.16 -14.27
C GLN A 131 -1.35 -21.01 -15.27
N ALA A 132 -1.46 -20.05 -16.19
CA ALA A 132 -0.49 -19.83 -17.25
C ALA A 132 -0.71 -18.47 -17.92
N ASN A 133 0.31 -17.99 -18.63
CA ASN A 133 0.19 -16.92 -19.61
C ASN A 133 0.98 -17.33 -20.86
N ALA A 134 0.39 -17.11 -22.04
CA ALA A 134 1.12 -17.04 -23.29
C ALA A 134 1.85 -15.69 -23.42
N ALA A 135 2.75 -15.57 -24.40
CA ALA A 135 3.54 -14.36 -24.62
C ALA A 135 2.70 -13.10 -24.88
N ASP A 136 1.49 -13.26 -25.41
CA ASP A 136 0.59 -12.17 -25.80
C ASP A 136 -0.67 -12.08 -24.90
N ASP A 137 -0.67 -12.78 -23.77
CA ASP A 137 -1.79 -12.73 -22.83
C ASP A 137 -1.69 -11.45 -21.98
N ALA A 138 -2.63 -10.52 -22.22
CA ALA A 138 -2.76 -9.26 -21.49
C ALA A 138 -3.34 -9.40 -20.07
N VAL A 139 -3.83 -10.59 -19.71
CA VAL A 139 -4.48 -10.93 -18.43
C VAL A 139 -4.05 -12.32 -18.03
N ASP A 140 -3.76 -12.54 -16.75
CA ASP A 140 -3.35 -13.86 -16.27
C ASP A 140 -4.48 -14.88 -16.45
N GLN A 141 -4.17 -16.04 -17.05
CA GLN A 141 -5.13 -17.12 -17.09
C GLN A 141 -5.21 -17.72 -15.70
N CYS A 142 -6.39 -17.62 -15.10
CA CYS A 142 -6.60 -18.06 -13.74
C CYS A 142 -7.77 -19.03 -13.60
N GLY A 143 -7.67 -19.91 -12.61
CA GLY A 143 -8.76 -20.73 -12.10
C GLY A 143 -9.52 -20.01 -10.99
N SER A 144 -10.80 -20.31 -10.85
CA SER A 144 -11.58 -19.84 -9.70
C SER A 144 -11.16 -20.60 -8.44
N VAL A 145 -10.91 -19.88 -7.35
CA VAL A 145 -10.66 -20.43 -6.02
C VAL A 145 -11.61 -19.75 -5.05
N ALA A 146 -12.26 -20.50 -4.15
CA ALA A 146 -13.15 -19.89 -3.17
C ALA A 146 -12.35 -19.01 -2.19
N ASP A 147 -12.76 -17.76 -2.00
CA ASP A 147 -12.19 -16.89 -0.97
C ASP A 147 -13.02 -17.02 0.32
N PRO A 148 -12.50 -17.60 1.42
CA PRO A 148 -13.26 -17.76 2.65
C PRO A 148 -13.51 -16.44 3.40
N ILE A 149 -12.79 -15.38 3.07
CA ILE A 149 -12.83 -14.08 3.77
C ILE A 149 -13.57 -13.05 2.92
N PHE A 150 -13.15 -12.88 1.66
CA PHE A 150 -13.69 -11.90 0.73
C PHE A 150 -14.71 -12.55 -0.21
N ASN A 151 -15.83 -13.00 0.34
CA ASN A 151 -16.98 -13.47 -0.42
C ASN A 151 -18.30 -12.91 0.12
N VAL A 152 -19.29 -12.79 -0.75
CA VAL A 152 -20.68 -12.45 -0.40
C VAL A 152 -21.59 -13.49 -1.02
N HIS A 153 -22.31 -14.23 -0.18
CA HIS A 153 -23.18 -15.34 -0.61
C HIS A 153 -22.47 -16.39 -1.49
N GLY A 154 -21.20 -16.67 -1.20
CA GLY A 154 -20.38 -17.64 -1.95
C GLY A 154 -19.78 -17.12 -3.26
N ALA A 155 -20.08 -15.88 -3.66
CA ALA A 155 -19.39 -15.20 -4.76
C ALA A 155 -18.19 -14.42 -4.22
N ASN A 156 -16.99 -14.66 -4.77
CA ASN A 156 -15.82 -13.89 -4.38
C ASN A 156 -16.01 -12.40 -4.73
N VAL A 157 -15.46 -11.54 -3.89
CA VAL A 157 -15.37 -10.11 -4.12
C VAL A 157 -13.90 -9.68 -4.11
N ARG A 158 -13.62 -8.41 -4.40
CA ARG A 158 -12.24 -7.91 -4.35
C ARG A 158 -11.67 -8.10 -2.96
N GLN A 159 -10.48 -8.68 -2.90
CA GLN A 159 -9.69 -8.72 -1.68
C GLN A 159 -9.32 -7.29 -1.27
N VAL A 160 -8.94 -7.10 0.00
CA VAL A 160 -8.52 -5.79 0.50
C VAL A 160 -7.22 -5.95 1.26
N THR A 161 -6.23 -5.14 0.88
CA THR A 161 -4.93 -5.13 1.55
C THR A 161 -5.10 -4.72 3.02
N PRO A 162 -4.22 -5.16 3.93
CA PRO A 162 -4.30 -4.75 5.33
C PRO A 162 -3.83 -3.30 5.57
N ARG A 163 -3.71 -2.48 4.52
CA ARG A 163 -3.18 -1.11 4.56
C ARG A 163 -3.61 -0.33 3.33
N GLN A 164 -4.05 0.91 3.52
CA GLN A 164 -4.29 1.85 2.43
C GLN A 164 -2.99 2.18 1.68
N ALA A 165 -3.06 2.27 0.35
CA ALA A 165 -1.95 2.72 -0.47
C ALA A 165 -1.53 4.17 -0.10
N PRO A 166 -0.28 4.39 0.35
CA PRO A 166 0.21 5.71 0.74
C PRO A 166 0.50 6.58 -0.49
N SER A 167 0.73 7.88 -0.29
CA SER A 167 1.09 8.77 -1.40
C SER A 167 2.41 8.36 -2.06
N VAL A 168 2.43 8.27 -3.39
CA VAL A 168 3.67 8.14 -4.19
C VAL A 168 4.43 9.46 -4.37
N ILE A 169 3.79 10.60 -4.04
CA ILE A 169 4.40 11.91 -4.22
C ILE A 169 5.51 12.07 -3.17
N ASN A 170 6.73 12.33 -3.63
CA ASN A 170 7.92 12.50 -2.79
C ASN A 170 8.25 11.30 -1.88
N SER A 171 7.71 10.13 -2.18
CA SER A 171 7.82 8.92 -1.33
C SER A 171 9.26 8.49 -1.08
N ILE A 172 10.18 8.81 -2.00
CA ILE A 172 11.62 8.53 -1.87
C ILE A 172 12.27 9.24 -0.67
N PHE A 173 11.64 10.29 -0.13
CA PHE A 173 12.12 11.02 1.04
C PHE A 173 11.48 10.55 2.35
N TYR A 174 10.52 9.62 2.30
CA TYR A 174 9.84 9.12 3.49
C TYR A 174 10.66 8.01 4.15
N ALA A 175 11.25 8.33 5.30
CA ALA A 175 12.03 7.37 6.09
C ALA A 175 11.17 6.29 6.78
N ARG A 176 9.83 6.45 6.78
CA ARG A 176 8.85 5.53 7.40
C ARG A 176 7.51 5.57 6.67
N THR A 177 7.49 5.13 5.41
CA THR A 177 6.22 4.90 4.68
C THR A 177 5.49 3.67 5.25
N PHE A 178 6.26 2.67 5.68
CA PHE A 178 5.73 1.47 6.31
C PHE A 178 6.01 1.46 7.80
N TRP A 179 4.98 1.77 8.59
CA TRP A 179 5.04 1.80 10.06
C TRP A 179 5.24 0.41 10.69
N ASP A 180 5.28 -0.65 9.87
CA ASP A 180 5.64 -2.02 10.27
C ASP A 180 7.14 -2.34 10.07
N GLY A 181 7.95 -1.33 9.73
CA GLY A 181 9.41 -1.45 9.63
C GLY A 181 9.94 -1.92 8.26
N ARG A 182 9.07 -2.26 7.29
CA ARG A 182 9.50 -2.69 5.95
C ARG A 182 10.14 -1.59 5.08
N ALA A 183 10.22 -0.36 5.58
CA ALA A 183 11.03 0.73 5.03
C ALA A 183 11.68 1.53 6.18
N ASP A 184 12.34 0.84 7.12
CA ASP A 184 13.10 1.51 8.18
C ASP A 184 14.46 2.00 7.65
N ALA A 185 14.74 3.29 7.87
CA ALA A 185 16.01 3.93 7.54
C ALA A 185 17.19 3.49 8.44
N SER A 186 16.95 2.71 9.51
CA SER A 186 18.00 2.18 10.39
C SER A 186 18.77 0.98 9.80
N GLN A 187 18.26 0.38 8.73
CA GLN A 187 18.94 -0.70 8.01
C GLN A 187 19.89 -0.06 6.97
N PRO A 188 21.17 -0.46 6.88
CA PRO A 188 22.12 0.05 5.88
C PRO A 188 21.75 -0.35 4.44
N HIS A 189 20.66 -1.10 4.26
CA HIS A 189 20.06 -1.40 2.98
C HIS A 189 18.68 -0.74 2.93
N GLN A 190 18.54 0.26 2.06
CA GLN A 190 17.25 0.74 1.56
C GLN A 190 16.60 -0.37 0.73
N THR A 191 16.26 -1.49 1.36
CA THR A 191 15.65 -2.64 0.71
C THR A 191 14.19 -2.31 0.49
N PHE A 192 13.90 -1.65 -0.63
CA PHE A 192 12.69 -1.99 -1.36
C PHE A 192 12.74 -3.52 -1.52
N LEU A 193 11.85 -4.27 -0.87
CA LEU A 193 11.89 -5.74 -0.80
C LEU A 193 11.55 -6.42 -2.15
N GLY A 194 12.04 -5.88 -3.26
CA GLY A 194 12.41 -6.66 -4.44
C GLY A 194 13.82 -7.20 -4.22
N LEU A 195 13.94 -8.17 -3.31
CA LEU A 195 15.17 -8.93 -3.13
C LEU A 195 15.60 -9.45 -4.51
N ASP A 196 16.73 -8.91 -4.97
CA ASP A 196 17.57 -9.34 -6.09
C ASP A 196 17.05 -10.54 -6.91
N PRO A 197 16.46 -10.35 -8.11
CA PRO A 197 16.07 -11.46 -8.98
C PRO A 197 17.28 -12.20 -9.59
N TYR A 198 18.53 -11.77 -9.34
CA TYR A 198 19.74 -12.27 -9.99
C TYR A 198 20.97 -12.39 -9.08
N GLN A 199 20.82 -12.78 -7.81
CA GLN A 199 21.92 -13.43 -7.09
C GLN A 199 21.86 -14.96 -7.27
N PRO A 200 23.02 -15.64 -7.38
CA PRO A 200 23.16 -16.97 -7.96
C PRO A 200 22.36 -18.07 -7.26
#